data_AF-A0A537HCR5-F1
#
_entry.id   AF-A0A537HCR5-F1
#
_cell.length_a   1.000
_cell.length_b   1.000
_cell.length_c   1.000
_cell.angle_alpha   90.00
_cell.angle_beta   90.00
_cell.angle_gamma   90.00
#
_symmetry.space_group_name_H-M   'P 1'
#
loop_
_entity.id
_entity.type
_entity.pdbx_description
1 polymer ?
#
loop_
_entity_poly.entity_id
_entity_poly.type
_entity_poly.pdbx_seq_one_letter_code
_entity_poly.pdbx_strand_id
1 'polypeptide(L)'
;KRFMATFAESSLLETTKLILRKDQHRFFLKGSKLLRDGWIEFYRPYGSEPDQKLPDLRVGEKVPIKKIDAVEKFTEPPSRYNPNSLLRKMEDENLGTKATRAEIIEILYRRGYIKDVRIQATPVAAKIISILDRYCPMITSSVFTSRLETQMEEIRSGNATRREILANTLDCLRPIILHLISKEEALGTQLAEASAIQRKSNATFDYPCPSCGSKLTIIRSRASGKRFIGCAGYEKGCRFTLPLPQFGSLTITGKNCKVCGFQLITTRSGRWKHLTSCPRCYSNKHKGIAHVNDVNKPIRISSSASSSLLESAPLIEDQ
;
A
#
# COMPACT_ATOMS: atom_id res chain seq x y z
N LYS A 1 -14.59 -24.69 8.10
CA LYS A 1 -15.56 -23.57 7.92
C LYS A 1 -16.08 -23.49 6.50
N ARG A 2 -15.30 -23.08 5.48
CA ARG A 2 -15.80 -22.97 4.09
C ARG A 2 -16.39 -24.26 3.52
N PHE A 3 -15.69 -25.39 3.67
CA PHE A 3 -16.18 -26.69 3.23
C PHE A 3 -17.50 -27.09 3.91
N MET A 4 -17.62 -26.93 5.23
CA MET A 4 -18.88 -27.25 5.93
C MET A 4 -20.03 -26.33 5.50
N ALA A 5 -19.74 -25.05 5.24
CA ALA A 5 -20.74 -24.10 4.77
C ALA A 5 -21.31 -24.44 3.38
N THR A 6 -20.60 -25.18 2.51
CA THR A 6 -21.12 -25.56 1.18
C THR A 6 -22.17 -26.67 1.23
N PHE A 7 -22.26 -27.41 2.34
CA PHE A 7 -23.29 -28.44 2.54
C PHE A 7 -24.46 -27.98 3.41
N ALA A 8 -24.35 -26.79 3.99
CA ALA A 8 -25.42 -26.21 4.79
C ALA A 8 -26.49 -25.59 3.90
N GLU A 9 -27.70 -25.44 4.45
CA GLU A 9 -28.81 -24.79 3.75
C GLU A 9 -28.53 -23.30 3.48
N SER A 10 -29.26 -22.75 2.51
CA SER A 10 -29.20 -21.32 2.22
C SER A 10 -29.71 -20.49 3.41
N SER A 11 -29.03 -19.37 3.68
CA SER A 11 -29.49 -18.38 4.66
C SER A 11 -30.73 -17.65 4.16
N LEU A 12 -31.71 -17.39 5.03
CA LEU A 12 -32.90 -16.61 4.69
C LEU A 12 -32.80 -15.19 5.25
N LEU A 13 -32.85 -14.22 4.35
CA LEU A 13 -32.76 -12.80 4.66
C LEU A 13 -34.06 -12.09 4.24
N GLU A 14 -34.63 -11.32 5.16
CA GLU A 14 -35.70 -10.38 4.88
C GLU A 14 -35.09 -9.01 4.60
N THR A 15 -35.34 -8.44 3.42
CA THR A 15 -34.90 -7.08 3.08
C THR A 15 -36.10 -6.16 3.03
N THR A 16 -36.09 -5.13 3.87
CA THR A 16 -37.15 -4.12 3.93
C THR A 16 -36.65 -2.82 3.31
N LYS A 17 -37.44 -2.26 2.40
CA LYS A 17 -37.20 -0.93 1.81
C LYS A 17 -38.36 -0.02 2.20
N LEU A 18 -38.07 1.04 2.92
CA LEU A 18 -39.03 2.05 3.34
C LEU A 18 -38.84 3.32 2.52
N ILE A 19 -39.95 3.92 2.12
CA ILE A 19 -39.99 5.20 1.41
C ILE A 19 -40.76 6.18 2.29
N LEU A 20 -40.04 7.08 2.94
CA LEU A 20 -40.65 8.15 3.74
C LEU A 20 -40.88 9.36 2.85
N ARG A 21 -42.06 9.97 2.97
CA ARG A 21 -42.43 11.19 2.25
C ARG A 21 -42.61 12.32 3.24
N LYS A 22 -41.96 13.44 2.97
CA LYS A 22 -42.19 14.72 3.64
C LYS A 22 -42.24 15.80 2.58
N ASP A 23 -43.37 16.48 2.47
CA ASP A 23 -43.63 17.49 1.45
C ASP A 23 -43.32 16.95 0.04
N GLN A 24 -42.35 17.53 -0.65
CA GLN A 24 -41.92 17.09 -1.99
C GLN A 24 -40.76 16.07 -1.97
N HIS A 25 -40.15 15.81 -0.81
CA HIS A 25 -38.96 14.98 -0.70
C HIS A 25 -39.29 13.52 -0.36
N ARG A 26 -38.47 12.60 -0.92
CA ARG A 26 -38.54 11.16 -0.65
C ARG A 26 -37.23 10.70 -0.04
N PHE A 27 -37.33 10.03 1.11
CA PHE A 27 -36.19 9.42 1.78
C PHE A 27 -36.27 7.89 1.68
N PHE A 28 -35.15 7.26 1.37
CA PHE A 28 -35.06 5.82 1.22
C PHE A 28 -34.30 5.23 2.41
N LEU A 29 -34.92 4.28 3.09
CA LEU A 29 -34.26 3.46 4.09
C LEU A 29 -34.28 2.02 3.60
N LYS A 30 -33.15 1.35 3.71
CA LYS A 30 -33.02 -0.08 3.42
C LYS A 30 -32.43 -0.72 4.65
N GLY A 31 -33.01 -1.85 5.04
CA GLY A 31 -32.45 -2.69 6.09
C GLY A 31 -32.74 -4.13 5.81
N SER A 32 -32.01 -4.99 6.50
CA SER A 32 -32.08 -6.42 6.31
C SER A 32 -32.05 -7.14 7.65
N LYS A 33 -32.76 -8.24 7.74
CA LYS A 33 -32.86 -9.06 8.94
C LYS A 33 -32.64 -10.51 8.56
N LEU A 34 -31.76 -11.19 9.28
CA LEU A 34 -31.58 -12.63 9.15
C LEU A 34 -32.76 -13.34 9.80
N LEU A 35 -33.50 -14.13 9.01
CA LEU A 35 -34.57 -14.98 9.50
C LEU A 35 -34.06 -16.37 9.86
N ARG A 36 -33.12 -16.91 9.06
CA ARG A 36 -32.42 -18.18 9.33
C ARG A 36 -30.97 -18.09 8.89
N ASP A 37 -30.06 -18.57 9.75
CA ASP A 37 -28.62 -18.48 9.53
C ASP A 37 -28.13 -19.36 8.36
N GLY A 38 -28.60 -20.61 8.26
CA GLY A 38 -28.12 -21.55 7.23
C GLY A 38 -26.59 -21.68 7.23
N TRP A 39 -25.98 -21.57 6.05
CA TRP A 39 -24.52 -21.63 5.87
C TRP A 39 -23.73 -20.59 6.69
N ILE A 40 -24.34 -19.48 7.10
CA ILE A 40 -23.67 -18.40 7.84
C ILE A 40 -23.13 -18.93 9.17
N GLU A 41 -23.89 -19.79 9.87
CA GLU A 41 -23.50 -20.38 11.15
C GLU A 41 -22.11 -21.04 11.09
N PHE A 42 -21.87 -21.83 10.05
CA PHE A 42 -20.61 -22.55 9.83
C PHE A 42 -19.46 -21.67 9.33
N TYR A 43 -19.78 -20.46 8.87
CA TYR A 43 -18.83 -19.53 8.25
C TYR A 43 -18.49 -18.31 9.11
N ARG A 44 -19.16 -18.09 10.24
CA ARG A 44 -18.84 -17.00 11.18
C ARG A 44 -17.35 -17.05 11.62
N PRO A 45 -16.65 -15.89 11.70
CA PRO A 45 -17.13 -14.52 11.48
C PRO A 45 -16.95 -14.00 10.03
N TYR A 46 -16.73 -14.87 9.04
CA TYR A 46 -16.24 -14.48 7.70
C TYR A 46 -17.35 -14.14 6.68
N GLY A 47 -18.56 -13.83 7.13
CA GLY A 47 -19.69 -13.37 6.29
C GLY A 47 -20.16 -11.99 6.74
N SER A 48 -20.66 -11.18 5.80
CA SER A 48 -21.32 -9.91 6.15
C SER A 48 -22.56 -10.20 6.98
N GLU A 49 -22.63 -9.62 8.18
CA GLU A 49 -23.87 -9.61 8.94
C GLU A 49 -24.91 -8.75 8.22
N PRO A 50 -26.21 -9.10 8.29
CA PRO A 50 -27.27 -8.30 7.69
C PRO A 50 -27.20 -6.87 8.20
N ASP A 51 -27.29 -5.95 7.24
CA ASP A 51 -27.25 -4.52 7.49
C ASP A 51 -28.50 -4.08 8.25
N GLN A 52 -28.29 -3.23 9.26
CA GLN A 52 -29.25 -2.47 10.07
C GLN A 52 -30.69 -3.01 10.13
N LYS A 53 -31.10 -3.53 11.30
CA LYS A 53 -32.50 -3.87 11.59
C LYS A 53 -33.36 -2.59 11.59
N LEU A 54 -34.35 -2.54 10.70
CA LEU A 54 -35.33 -1.46 10.68
C LEU A 54 -36.44 -1.70 11.71
N PRO A 55 -37.06 -0.64 12.24
CA PRO A 55 -38.27 -0.77 13.04
C PRO A 55 -39.45 -1.23 12.17
N ASP A 56 -40.39 -1.95 12.79
CA ASP A 56 -41.62 -2.37 12.12
C ASP A 56 -42.51 -1.13 11.94
N LEU A 57 -42.74 -0.72 10.69
CA LEU A 57 -43.61 0.42 10.34
C LEU A 57 -44.71 -0.04 9.40
N ARG A 58 -45.91 0.53 9.55
CA ARG A 58 -47.05 0.28 8.65
C ARG A 58 -47.16 1.35 7.57
N VAL A 59 -47.74 0.98 6.43
CA VAL A 59 -48.05 1.94 5.36
C VAL A 59 -49.04 2.98 5.90
N GLY A 60 -48.70 4.25 5.78
CA GLY A 60 -49.50 5.38 6.27
C GLY A 60 -49.19 5.80 7.71
N GLU A 61 -48.30 5.10 8.41
CA GLU A 61 -47.86 5.48 9.75
C GLU A 61 -47.06 6.78 9.72
N LYS A 62 -47.39 7.71 10.63
CA LYS A 62 -46.71 9.01 10.75
C LYS A 62 -45.52 8.87 11.69
N VAL A 63 -44.31 9.15 11.18
CA VAL A 63 -43.07 9.06 11.97
C VAL A 63 -42.53 10.47 12.25
N PRO A 64 -42.26 10.85 13.52
CA PRO A 64 -41.69 12.15 13.83
C PRO A 64 -40.21 12.23 13.45
N ILE A 65 -39.81 13.30 12.77
CA ILE A 65 -38.40 13.58 12.46
C ILE A 65 -37.77 14.27 13.67
N LYS A 66 -36.81 13.60 14.33
CA LYS A 66 -36.11 14.16 15.50
C LYS A 66 -35.00 15.14 15.12
N LYS A 67 -34.26 14.85 14.05
CA LYS A 67 -33.09 15.61 13.62
C LYS A 67 -32.88 15.45 12.12
N ILE A 68 -32.42 16.51 11.46
CA ILE A 68 -31.97 16.50 10.06
C ILE A 68 -30.56 17.07 10.07
N ASP A 69 -29.59 16.26 9.65
CA ASP A 69 -28.20 16.67 9.53
C ASP A 69 -27.83 16.78 8.05
N ALA A 70 -27.32 17.93 7.63
CA ALA A 70 -26.69 18.09 6.34
C ALA A 70 -25.22 17.68 6.48
N VAL A 71 -24.85 16.54 5.89
CA VAL A 71 -23.47 16.02 5.98
C VAL A 71 -22.78 16.25 4.64
N GLU A 72 -21.73 17.06 4.67
CA GLU A 72 -20.81 17.18 3.55
C GLU A 72 -19.93 15.93 3.47
N LYS A 73 -19.80 15.35 2.28
CA LYS A 73 -18.94 14.19 2.01
C LYS A 73 -18.12 14.44 0.76
N PHE A 74 -16.85 14.06 0.82
CA PHE A 74 -15.95 14.09 -0.31
C PHE A 74 -15.84 12.70 -0.94
N THR A 75 -15.62 12.66 -2.26
CA THR A 75 -15.29 11.42 -2.96
C THR A 75 -13.92 10.93 -2.50
N GLU A 76 -13.84 9.68 -2.09
CA GLU A 76 -12.57 9.04 -1.76
C GLU A 76 -11.94 8.43 -3.01
N PRO A 77 -10.59 8.44 -3.14
CA PRO A 77 -9.93 7.73 -4.22
C PRO A 77 -10.10 6.21 -4.06
N PRO A 78 -9.95 5.44 -5.15
CA PRO A 78 -10.00 3.98 -5.08
C PRO A 78 -9.03 3.41 -4.04
N SER A 79 -9.49 2.40 -3.31
CA SER A 79 -8.65 1.73 -2.31
C SER A 79 -7.44 1.08 -2.99
N ARG A 80 -6.25 1.29 -2.44
CA ARG A 80 -5.04 0.57 -2.89
C ARG A 80 -5.21 -0.93 -2.72
N TYR A 81 -4.59 -1.70 -3.61
CA TYR A 81 -4.57 -3.15 -3.51
C TYR A 81 -3.86 -3.63 -2.24
N ASN A 82 -4.33 -4.73 -1.69
CA ASN A 82 -3.61 -5.63 -0.79
C ASN A 82 -3.24 -6.93 -1.57
N PRO A 83 -2.45 -7.86 -0.99
CA PRO A 83 -2.06 -9.08 -1.68
C PRO A 83 -3.24 -9.90 -2.24
N ASN A 84 -4.34 -10.02 -1.49
CA ASN A 84 -5.52 -10.76 -1.93
C ASN A 84 -6.27 -10.05 -3.06
N SER A 85 -6.48 -8.73 -2.95
CA SER A 85 -7.14 -7.98 -4.02
C SER A 85 -6.29 -7.89 -5.29
N LEU A 86 -4.96 -7.85 -5.17
CA LEU A 86 -4.06 -7.90 -6.32
C LEU A 86 -4.09 -9.28 -6.97
N LEU A 87 -4.07 -10.36 -6.18
CA LEU A 87 -4.21 -11.73 -6.67
C LEU A 87 -5.53 -11.90 -7.42
N ARG A 88 -6.64 -11.39 -6.86
CA ARG A 88 -7.94 -11.40 -7.51
C ARG A 88 -7.93 -10.59 -8.81
N LYS A 89 -7.28 -9.43 -8.82
CA LYS A 89 -7.13 -8.62 -10.04
C LYS A 89 -6.34 -9.36 -11.13
N MET A 90 -5.29 -10.10 -10.76
CA MET A 90 -4.56 -10.97 -11.69
C MET A 90 -5.42 -12.14 -12.19
N GLU A 91 -6.29 -12.70 -11.36
CA GLU A 91 -7.28 -13.69 -11.76
C GLU A 91 -8.26 -13.14 -12.80
N ASP A 92 -8.85 -11.99 -12.50
CA ASP A 92 -9.84 -11.33 -13.36
C ASP A 92 -9.24 -10.94 -14.73
N GLU A 93 -7.94 -10.63 -14.79
CA GLU A 93 -7.22 -10.30 -16.04
C GLU A 93 -6.54 -11.51 -16.70
N ASN A 94 -6.72 -12.71 -16.15
CA ASN A 94 -6.06 -13.94 -16.62
C ASN A 94 -4.53 -13.82 -16.72
N LEU A 95 -3.91 -13.27 -15.67
CA LEU A 95 -2.46 -13.10 -15.54
C LEU A 95 -1.90 -14.15 -14.57
N GLY A 96 -1.02 -15.01 -15.07
CA GLY A 96 -0.51 -16.15 -14.32
C GLY A 96 -1.57 -17.22 -14.07
N THR A 97 -1.15 -18.32 -13.47
CA THR A 97 -2.03 -19.45 -13.10
C THR A 97 -2.30 -19.45 -11.60
N LYS A 98 -3.23 -20.32 -11.16
CA LYS A 98 -3.53 -20.52 -9.74
C LYS A 98 -2.28 -20.83 -8.91
N ALA A 99 -1.26 -21.47 -9.50
CA ALA A 99 -0.02 -21.81 -8.83
C ALA A 99 0.99 -20.66 -8.78
N THR A 100 1.01 -19.76 -9.78
CA THR A 100 2.09 -18.77 -9.92
C THR A 100 1.77 -17.40 -9.33
N ARG A 101 0.49 -16.99 -9.24
CA ARG A 101 0.11 -15.63 -8.80
C ARG A 101 0.65 -15.23 -7.43
N ALA A 102 0.52 -16.11 -6.45
CA ALA A 102 1.02 -15.86 -5.10
C ALA A 102 2.55 -15.69 -5.07
N GLU A 103 3.26 -16.53 -5.83
CA GLU A 103 4.72 -16.46 -5.94
C GLU A 103 5.17 -15.19 -6.66
N ILE A 104 4.50 -14.78 -7.74
CA ILE A 104 4.77 -13.53 -8.45
C ILE A 104 4.66 -12.34 -7.49
N ILE A 105 3.58 -12.26 -6.71
CA ILE A 105 3.40 -11.19 -5.72
C ILE A 105 4.54 -11.22 -4.70
N GLU A 106 4.94 -12.39 -4.20
CA GLU A 106 6.08 -12.50 -3.28
C GLU A 106 7.40 -12.06 -3.93
N ILE A 107 7.64 -12.39 -5.20
CA ILE A 107 8.82 -11.93 -5.96
C ILE A 107 8.84 -10.40 -6.04
N LEU A 108 7.71 -9.76 -6.31
CA LEU A 108 7.61 -8.29 -6.38
C LEU A 108 7.97 -7.65 -5.02
N TYR A 109 7.50 -8.22 -3.92
CA TYR A 109 7.91 -7.77 -2.57
C TYR A 109 9.39 -8.03 -2.29
N ARG A 110 9.88 -9.24 -2.62
CA ARG A 110 11.27 -9.66 -2.35
C ARG A 110 12.28 -8.83 -3.13
N ARG A 111 11.98 -8.47 -4.37
CA ARG A 111 12.81 -7.58 -5.21
C ARG A 111 12.64 -6.10 -4.83
N GLY A 112 11.72 -5.78 -3.92
CA GLY A 112 11.47 -4.42 -3.47
C GLY A 112 10.84 -3.54 -4.53
N TYR A 113 10.06 -4.11 -5.45
CA TYR A 113 9.27 -3.35 -6.42
C TYR A 113 7.99 -2.83 -5.79
N ILE A 114 7.41 -3.59 -4.87
CA ILE A 114 6.24 -3.19 -4.09
C ILE A 114 6.52 -3.29 -2.58
N LYS A 115 5.79 -2.50 -1.79
CA LYS A 115 5.90 -2.46 -0.32
C LYS A 115 4.55 -2.28 0.36
N ASP A 116 4.55 -2.47 1.68
CA ASP A 116 3.41 -2.30 2.58
C ASP A 116 2.22 -3.26 2.36
N VAL A 117 1.28 -3.26 3.32
CA VAL A 117 0.05 -4.08 3.26
C VAL A 117 -0.95 -3.51 2.26
N ARG A 118 -1.10 -2.18 2.27
CA ARG A 118 -1.75 -1.44 1.18
C ARG A 118 -0.65 -1.14 0.17
N ILE A 119 -0.56 -2.00 -0.84
CA ILE A 119 0.51 -2.09 -1.83
C ILE A 119 0.79 -0.71 -2.43
N GLN A 120 2.06 -0.34 -2.43
CA GLN A 120 2.58 0.82 -3.13
C GLN A 120 3.74 0.39 -4.02
N ALA A 121 3.74 0.87 -5.27
CA ALA A 121 4.91 0.79 -6.12
C ALA A 121 6.03 1.65 -5.54
N THR A 122 7.24 1.09 -5.53
CA THR A 122 8.45 1.84 -5.16
C THR A 122 8.87 2.79 -6.28
N PRO A 123 9.67 3.82 -5.98
CA PRO A 123 10.21 4.70 -7.02
C PRO A 123 10.97 3.94 -8.12
N VAL A 124 11.70 2.87 -7.79
CA VAL A 124 12.36 2.02 -8.80
C VAL A 124 11.34 1.31 -9.66
N ALA A 125 10.31 0.71 -9.07
CA ALA A 125 9.28 0.05 -9.87
C ALA A 125 8.57 1.02 -10.81
N ALA A 126 8.21 2.21 -10.34
CA ALA A 126 7.60 3.25 -11.16
C ALA A 126 8.52 3.68 -12.32
N LYS A 127 9.82 3.85 -12.05
CA LYS A 127 10.80 4.19 -13.10
C LYS A 127 10.99 3.06 -14.10
N ILE A 128 11.15 1.81 -13.64
CA ILE A 128 11.27 0.63 -14.50
C ILE A 128 10.05 0.53 -15.42
N ILE A 129 8.83 0.63 -14.87
CA ILE A 129 7.61 0.58 -15.67
C ILE A 129 7.57 1.74 -16.66
N SER A 130 7.90 2.98 -16.26
CA SER A 130 7.91 4.12 -17.20
C SER A 130 8.90 3.94 -18.36
N ILE A 131 10.01 3.24 -18.13
CA ILE A 131 10.99 2.92 -19.16
C ILE A 131 10.44 1.81 -20.06
N LEU A 132 9.98 0.71 -19.47
CA LEU A 132 9.45 -0.43 -20.22
C LEU A 132 8.24 -0.03 -21.06
N ASP A 133 7.37 0.85 -20.56
CA ASP A 133 6.20 1.32 -21.30
C ASP A 133 6.59 2.18 -22.52
N ARG A 134 7.70 2.93 -22.42
CA ARG A 134 8.23 3.74 -23.51
C ARG A 134 8.89 2.91 -24.60
N TYR A 135 9.68 1.91 -24.24
CA TYR A 135 10.52 1.16 -25.18
C TYR A 135 9.95 -0.22 -25.56
N CYS A 136 9.06 -0.78 -24.74
CA CYS A 136 8.50 -2.13 -24.86
C CYS A 136 7.03 -2.23 -24.39
N PRO A 137 6.09 -1.41 -24.91
CA PRO A 137 4.70 -1.37 -24.44
C PRO A 137 3.96 -2.71 -24.59
N MET A 138 4.35 -3.54 -25.56
CA MET A 138 3.76 -4.87 -25.71
C MET A 138 4.07 -5.76 -24.49
N ILE A 139 5.26 -5.67 -23.90
CA ILE A 139 5.69 -6.51 -22.78
C ILE A 139 5.02 -6.07 -21.47
N THR A 140 4.73 -4.77 -21.32
CA THR A 140 4.01 -4.23 -20.16
C THR A 140 2.49 -4.41 -20.25
N SER A 141 1.98 -4.78 -21.43
CA SER A 141 0.54 -4.98 -21.66
C SER A 141 0.01 -6.25 -21.01
N SER A 142 -0.95 -6.09 -20.11
CA SER A 142 -1.69 -7.22 -19.52
C SER A 142 -2.42 -8.05 -20.57
N VAL A 143 -2.93 -7.42 -21.64
CA VAL A 143 -3.62 -8.11 -22.74
C VAL A 143 -2.70 -9.07 -23.46
N PHE A 144 -1.45 -8.66 -23.73
CA PHE A 144 -0.47 -9.53 -24.38
C PHE A 144 -0.13 -10.73 -23.51
N THR A 145 0.13 -10.51 -22.22
CA THR A 145 0.41 -11.60 -21.27
C THR A 145 -0.77 -12.55 -21.13
N SER A 146 -1.99 -12.01 -20.99
CA SER A 146 -3.23 -12.79 -20.89
C SER A 146 -3.45 -13.68 -22.11
N ARG A 147 -3.18 -13.17 -23.31
CA ARG A 147 -3.23 -13.95 -24.56
C ARG A 147 -2.23 -15.10 -24.56
N LEU A 148 -1.01 -14.88 -24.08
CA LEU A 148 -0.02 -15.96 -23.96
C LEU A 148 -0.48 -17.04 -22.97
N GLU A 149 -1.07 -16.67 -21.84
CA GLU A 149 -1.64 -17.63 -20.87
C GLU A 149 -2.75 -18.48 -21.53
N THR A 150 -3.64 -17.86 -22.31
CA THR A 150 -4.66 -18.57 -23.08
C THR A 150 -4.05 -19.55 -24.10
N GLN A 151 -3.01 -19.13 -24.82
CA GLN A 151 -2.31 -20.00 -25.77
C GLN A 151 -1.63 -21.20 -25.08
N MET A 152 -1.06 -21.00 -23.88
CA MET A 152 -0.51 -22.12 -23.10
C MET A 152 -1.60 -23.12 -22.69
N GLU A 153 -2.79 -22.63 -22.39
CA GLU A 153 -3.95 -23.48 -22.08
C GLU A 153 -4.45 -24.25 -23.31
N GLU A 154 -4.45 -23.63 -24.50
CA GLU A 154 -4.78 -24.30 -25.77
C GLU A 154 -3.80 -25.44 -26.09
N ILE A 155 -2.50 -25.27 -25.77
CA ILE A 155 -1.52 -26.36 -25.86
C ILE A 155 -1.89 -27.48 -24.89
N ARG A 156 -2.25 -27.13 -23.65
CA ARG A 156 -2.61 -28.09 -22.61
C ARG A 156 -3.85 -28.90 -22.98
N SER A 157 -4.84 -28.29 -23.64
CA SER A 157 -6.07 -28.94 -24.08
C SER A 157 -5.94 -29.67 -25.42
N GLY A 158 -4.80 -29.54 -26.12
CA GLY A 158 -4.56 -30.16 -27.42
C GLY A 158 -5.15 -29.40 -28.62
N ASN A 159 -5.61 -28.16 -28.42
CA ASN A 159 -6.22 -27.32 -29.46
C ASN A 159 -5.20 -26.53 -30.28
N ALA A 160 -3.95 -26.42 -29.82
CA ALA A 160 -2.87 -25.72 -30.51
C ALA A 160 -1.53 -26.44 -30.31
N THR A 161 -0.59 -26.26 -31.25
CA THR A 161 0.74 -26.86 -31.12
C THR A 161 1.74 -25.87 -30.50
N ARG A 162 2.63 -26.41 -29.66
CA ARG A 162 3.73 -25.64 -29.05
C ARG A 162 4.58 -24.90 -30.09
N ARG A 163 4.83 -25.54 -31.23
CA ARG A 163 5.70 -25.00 -32.29
C ARG A 163 5.11 -23.74 -32.90
N GLU A 164 3.82 -23.74 -33.23
CA GLU A 164 3.12 -22.60 -33.83
C GLU A 164 3.08 -21.40 -32.88
N ILE A 165 2.68 -21.63 -31.62
CA ILE A 165 2.61 -20.56 -30.61
C ILE A 165 3.99 -19.95 -30.35
N LEU A 166 5.03 -20.79 -30.26
CA LEU A 166 6.40 -20.31 -30.06
C LEU A 166 6.87 -19.46 -31.25
N ALA A 167 6.66 -19.92 -32.48
CA ALA A 167 7.03 -19.17 -33.69
C ALA A 167 6.33 -17.80 -33.72
N ASN A 168 4.99 -17.77 -33.55
CA ASN A 168 4.20 -16.54 -33.55
C ASN A 168 4.63 -15.57 -32.45
N THR A 169 4.93 -16.09 -31.26
CA THR A 169 5.38 -15.27 -30.13
C THR A 169 6.76 -14.66 -30.38
N LEU A 170 7.69 -15.46 -30.91
CA LEU A 170 9.03 -14.97 -31.26
C LEU A 170 8.98 -13.93 -32.36
N ASP A 171 8.11 -14.08 -33.36
CA ASP A 171 7.95 -13.09 -34.42
C ASP A 171 7.41 -11.75 -33.89
N CYS A 172 6.53 -11.79 -32.90
CA CYS A 172 6.06 -10.58 -32.22
C CYS A 172 7.16 -9.91 -31.36
N LEU A 173 7.92 -10.71 -30.61
CA LEU A 173 8.88 -10.18 -29.62
C LEU A 173 10.20 -9.73 -30.24
N ARG A 174 10.67 -10.41 -31.29
CA ARG A 174 11.96 -10.15 -31.93
C ARG A 174 12.20 -8.67 -32.28
N PRO A 175 11.30 -7.95 -32.99
CA PRO A 175 11.54 -6.54 -33.32
C PRO A 175 11.66 -5.66 -32.07
N ILE A 176 10.89 -5.97 -31.03
CA ILE A 176 10.87 -5.20 -29.77
C ILE A 176 12.18 -5.41 -29.00
N ILE A 177 12.63 -6.66 -28.89
CA ILE A 177 13.89 -6.99 -28.21
C ILE A 177 15.08 -6.38 -28.94
N LEU A 178 15.11 -6.45 -30.28
CA LEU A 178 16.17 -5.82 -31.08
C LEU A 178 16.18 -4.28 -30.90
N HIS A 179 15.00 -3.67 -30.85
CA HIS A 179 14.89 -2.24 -30.54
C HIS A 179 15.43 -1.90 -29.15
N LEU A 180 15.12 -2.72 -28.14
CA LEU A 180 15.61 -2.53 -26.78
C LEU A 180 17.14 -2.65 -26.69
N ILE A 181 17.73 -3.65 -27.34
CA ILE A 181 19.19 -3.85 -27.41
C ILE A 181 19.86 -2.64 -28.05
N SER A 182 19.27 -2.06 -29.11
CA SER A 182 19.81 -0.85 -29.75
C SER A 182 19.86 0.38 -28.85
N LYS A 183 19.18 0.36 -27.70
CA LYS A 183 19.08 1.46 -26.73
C LYS A 183 19.67 1.11 -25.36
N GLU A 184 20.42 0.01 -25.25
CA GLU A 184 20.92 -0.54 -24.00
C GLU A 184 21.68 0.47 -23.13
N GLU A 185 22.62 1.24 -23.69
CA GLU A 185 23.40 2.22 -22.93
C GLU A 185 22.54 3.34 -22.31
N ALA A 186 21.59 3.87 -23.09
CA ALA A 186 20.66 4.90 -22.63
C ALA A 186 19.70 4.38 -21.55
N LEU A 187 19.38 3.08 -21.57
CA LEU A 187 18.56 2.42 -20.55
C LEU A 187 19.36 2.12 -19.29
N GLY A 188 20.60 1.65 -19.46
CA GLY A 188 21.51 1.29 -18.37
C GLY A 188 21.78 2.46 -17.43
N THR A 189 22.03 3.65 -17.99
CA THR A 189 22.22 4.89 -17.22
C THR A 189 20.99 5.26 -16.39
N GLN A 190 19.81 5.29 -17.01
CA GLN A 190 18.55 5.62 -16.32
C GLN A 190 18.16 4.62 -15.22
N LEU A 191 18.45 3.33 -15.43
CA LEU A 191 18.19 2.29 -14.44
C LEU A 191 19.20 2.29 -13.28
N ALA A 192 20.47 2.64 -13.56
CA ALA A 192 21.50 2.80 -12.54
C ALA A 192 21.15 3.95 -11.58
N GLU A 193 20.70 5.09 -12.09
CA GLU A 193 20.24 6.22 -11.29
C GLU A 193 19.06 5.84 -10.39
N ALA A 194 18.04 5.17 -10.95
CA ALA A 194 16.87 4.72 -10.20
C ALA A 194 17.26 3.79 -9.04
N SER A 195 18.16 2.85 -9.31
CA SER A 195 18.65 1.90 -8.33
C SER A 195 19.46 2.57 -7.21
N ALA A 196 20.27 3.58 -7.56
CA ALA A 196 21.03 4.37 -6.60
C ALA A 196 20.12 5.18 -5.66
N ILE A 197 19.08 5.83 -6.21
CA ILE A 197 18.10 6.58 -5.44
C ILE A 197 17.39 5.69 -4.42
N GLN A 198 17.00 4.47 -4.80
CA GLN A 198 16.31 3.55 -3.88
C GLN A 198 17.21 2.97 -2.79
N ARG A 199 18.48 2.68 -3.08
CA ARG A 199 19.43 2.30 -2.03
C ARG A 199 19.55 3.41 -0.99
N LYS A 200 19.59 4.67 -1.45
CA LYS A 200 19.64 5.84 -0.57
C LYS A 200 18.34 6.02 0.21
N SER A 201 17.17 5.89 -0.42
CA SER A 201 15.87 6.03 0.25
C SER A 201 15.61 4.92 1.27
N ASN A 202 15.91 3.66 0.93
CA ASN A 202 15.72 2.53 1.86
C ASN A 202 16.70 2.57 3.04
N ALA A 203 17.79 3.31 2.89
CA ALA A 203 18.71 3.60 3.96
C ALA A 203 18.35 4.90 4.70
N THR A 204 17.43 5.75 4.25
CA THR A 204 17.16 7.05 4.86
C THR A 204 15.84 7.04 5.62
N PHE A 205 15.84 7.55 6.84
CA PHE A 205 14.63 7.75 7.63
C PHE A 205 14.03 9.12 7.33
N ASP A 206 12.70 9.19 7.32
CA ASP A 206 11.94 10.43 7.18
C ASP A 206 11.92 11.22 8.50
N TYR A 207 12.13 10.53 9.62
CA TYR A 207 12.23 11.14 10.94
C TYR A 207 13.57 11.91 11.08
N PRO A 208 13.54 13.22 11.40
CA PRO A 208 14.76 14.02 11.52
C PRO A 208 15.61 13.61 12.74
N CYS A 209 16.92 13.83 12.65
CA CYS A 209 17.83 13.56 13.74
C CYS A 209 17.43 14.37 14.99
N PRO A 210 17.22 13.72 16.16
CA PRO A 210 16.85 14.42 17.39
C PRO A 210 17.90 15.43 17.87
N SER A 211 19.17 15.26 17.48
CA SER A 211 20.27 16.11 17.93
C SER A 211 20.53 17.31 17.03
N CYS A 212 20.23 17.24 15.74
CA CYS A 212 20.59 18.31 14.80
C CYS A 212 19.60 18.54 13.64
N GLY A 213 18.45 17.85 13.62
CA GLY A 213 17.42 17.99 12.59
C GLY A 213 17.76 17.40 11.22
N SER A 214 19.00 16.98 10.97
CA SER A 214 19.44 16.40 9.68
C SER A 214 18.83 15.02 9.43
N LYS A 215 18.85 14.54 8.18
CA LYS A 215 18.35 13.19 7.84
C LYS A 215 19.18 12.10 8.52
N LEU A 216 18.50 11.02 8.93
CA LEU A 216 19.13 9.82 9.50
C LEU A 216 19.28 8.76 8.41
N THR A 217 20.40 8.05 8.38
CA THR A 217 20.66 6.99 7.41
C THR A 217 21.20 5.71 8.04
N ILE A 218 21.03 4.58 7.37
CA ILE A 218 21.61 3.29 7.74
C ILE A 218 23.04 3.26 7.20
N ILE A 219 23.99 3.17 8.12
CA ILE A 219 25.43 3.12 7.84
C ILE A 219 25.96 1.74 8.23
N ARG A 220 26.94 1.22 7.49
CA ARG A 220 27.75 0.07 7.91
C ARG A 220 29.13 0.53 8.32
N SER A 221 29.56 0.13 9.51
CA SER A 221 30.92 0.36 10.00
C SER A 221 31.91 -0.37 9.10
N ARG A 222 32.94 0.32 8.59
CA ARG A 222 34.02 -0.32 7.83
C ARG A 222 34.86 -1.28 8.68
N ALA A 223 35.09 -0.92 9.95
CA ALA A 223 35.91 -1.72 10.85
C ALA A 223 35.19 -2.98 11.37
N SER A 224 33.91 -2.87 11.75
CA SER A 224 33.18 -3.97 12.39
C SER A 224 32.16 -4.66 11.49
N GLY A 225 31.89 -4.13 10.30
CA GLY A 225 30.82 -4.60 9.40
C GLY A 225 29.39 -4.36 9.92
N LYS A 226 29.23 -3.93 11.18
CA LYS A 226 27.93 -3.75 11.84
C LYS A 226 27.15 -2.60 11.21
N ARG A 227 25.85 -2.81 11.00
CA ARG A 227 24.91 -1.77 10.54
C ARG A 227 24.29 -1.02 11.72
N PHE A 228 24.12 0.29 11.59
CA PHE A 228 23.54 1.17 12.61
C PHE A 228 22.87 2.37 11.95
N ILE A 229 22.02 3.10 12.68
CA ILE A 229 21.50 4.40 12.24
C ILE A 229 22.54 5.46 12.59
N GLY A 230 22.97 6.24 11.61
CA GLY A 230 23.82 7.41 11.79
C GLY A 230 23.17 8.68 11.25
N CYS A 231 23.64 9.82 11.74
CA CYS A 231 23.21 11.12 11.22
C CYS A 231 23.98 11.50 9.96
N ALA A 232 23.27 11.96 8.91
CA ALA A 232 23.92 12.53 7.73
C ALA A 232 24.70 13.82 8.05
N GLY A 233 24.35 14.52 9.14
CA GLY A 233 25.07 15.69 9.65
C GLY A 233 26.34 15.36 10.46
N TYR A 234 26.91 14.16 10.34
CA TYR A 234 28.12 13.77 11.08
C TYR A 234 29.31 14.70 10.79
N GLU A 235 29.48 15.12 9.54
CA GLU A 235 30.52 16.07 9.13
C GLU A 235 30.35 17.46 9.77
N LYS A 236 29.12 17.83 10.13
CA LYS A 236 28.80 19.07 10.85
C LYS A 236 28.92 18.94 12.39
N GLY A 237 29.49 17.83 12.88
CA GLY A 237 29.74 17.57 14.29
C GLY A 237 28.68 16.71 15.01
N CYS A 238 27.63 16.24 14.34
CA CYS A 238 26.59 15.45 14.99
C CYS A 238 27.00 13.98 15.18
N ARG A 239 27.08 13.51 16.44
CA ARG A 239 27.45 12.11 16.78
C ARG A 239 26.28 11.17 17.09
N PHE A 240 25.05 11.56 16.74
CA PHE A 240 23.87 10.74 17.02
C PHE A 240 23.92 9.40 16.26
N THR A 241 23.80 8.30 17.02
CA THR A 241 23.75 6.93 16.48
C THR A 241 22.75 6.07 17.25
N LEU A 242 22.12 5.11 16.57
CA LEU A 242 21.27 4.09 17.19
C LEU A 242 21.63 2.68 16.69
N PRO A 243 21.60 1.66 17.56
CA PRO A 243 21.86 0.29 17.16
C PRO A 243 20.74 -0.24 16.25
N LEU A 244 21.10 -1.12 15.32
CA LEU A 244 20.15 -1.88 14.51
C LEU A 244 20.39 -3.39 14.71
N PRO A 245 19.37 -4.23 14.50
CA PRO A 245 19.57 -5.68 14.43
C PRO A 245 20.56 -6.02 13.32
N GLN A 246 21.54 -6.88 13.57
CA GLN A 246 22.61 -7.18 12.60
C GLN A 246 22.23 -8.22 11.54
N PHE A 247 21.25 -9.07 11.86
CA PHE A 247 20.81 -10.17 11.03
C PHE A 247 19.47 -9.88 10.34
N GLY A 248 19.20 -10.58 9.23
CA GLY A 248 17.96 -10.47 8.47
C GLY A 248 17.85 -9.23 7.56
N SER A 249 16.88 -9.27 6.65
CA SER A 249 16.54 -8.12 5.82
C SER A 249 15.80 -7.08 6.67
N LEU A 250 16.17 -5.80 6.49
CA LEU A 250 15.63 -4.68 7.27
C LEU A 250 14.90 -3.73 6.32
N THR A 251 13.68 -3.37 6.68
CA THR A 251 12.87 -2.38 5.97
C THR A 251 12.47 -1.26 6.92
N ILE A 252 12.70 -0.01 6.51
CA ILE A 252 12.17 1.17 7.19
C ILE A 252 10.68 1.25 6.83
N THR A 253 9.81 1.34 7.83
CA THR A 253 8.36 1.40 7.61
C THR A 253 7.89 2.85 7.54
N GLY A 254 6.78 3.13 6.85
CA GLY A 254 6.14 4.46 6.89
C GLY A 254 5.40 4.76 8.19
N LYS A 255 5.51 3.92 9.23
CA LYS A 255 4.77 4.07 10.49
C LYS A 255 5.68 4.62 11.58
N ASN A 256 5.13 5.49 12.40
CA ASN A 256 5.83 6.08 13.54
C ASN A 256 5.48 5.32 14.82
N CYS A 257 6.43 5.26 15.74
CA CYS A 257 6.25 4.68 17.07
C CYS A 257 5.25 5.53 17.86
N LYS A 258 4.23 4.89 18.45
CA LYS A 258 3.22 5.58 19.28
C LYS A 258 3.79 6.23 20.55
N VAL A 259 4.96 5.76 21.00
CA VAL A 259 5.60 6.24 22.23
C VAL A 259 6.49 7.45 21.97
N CYS A 260 7.42 7.34 21.03
CA CYS A 260 8.46 8.36 20.83
C CYS A 260 8.39 9.07 19.47
N GLY A 261 7.39 8.74 18.64
CA GLY A 261 7.23 9.29 17.29
C GLY A 261 8.28 8.82 16.28
N PHE A 262 9.29 8.05 16.68
CA PHE A 262 10.36 7.60 15.78
C PHE A 262 9.88 6.54 14.79
N GLN A 263 10.36 6.59 13.55
CA GLN A 263 9.95 5.68 12.49
C GLN A 263 10.31 4.22 12.80
N LEU A 264 9.36 3.31 12.64
CA LEU A 264 9.52 1.90 12.96
C LEU A 264 10.31 1.17 11.86
N ILE A 265 11.03 0.12 12.25
CA ILE A 265 11.69 -0.79 11.32
C ILE A 265 11.06 -2.18 11.43
N THR A 266 11.07 -2.91 10.32
CA THR A 266 10.70 -4.33 10.30
C THR A 266 11.91 -5.15 9.90
N THR A 267 12.18 -6.22 10.65
CA THR A 267 13.22 -7.18 10.33
C THR A 267 12.62 -8.55 10.01
N ARG A 268 13.06 -9.17 8.91
CA ARG A 268 12.71 -10.54 8.52
C ARG A 268 13.96 -11.42 8.59
N SER A 269 13.89 -12.47 9.41
CA SER A 269 14.97 -13.45 9.60
C SER A 269 14.43 -14.86 9.41
N GLY A 270 14.66 -15.46 8.23
CA GLY A 270 14.33 -16.86 7.93
C GLY A 270 12.91 -17.27 8.33
N ARG A 271 12.81 -18.33 9.16
CA ARG A 271 11.57 -18.93 9.68
C ARG A 271 10.80 -18.06 10.70
N TRP A 272 11.33 -16.92 11.13
CA TRP A 272 10.73 -16.11 12.19
C TRP A 272 9.73 -15.09 11.64
N LYS A 273 8.66 -14.83 12.42
CA LYS A 273 7.70 -13.77 12.12
C LYS A 273 8.40 -12.42 11.99
N HIS A 274 7.86 -11.55 11.13
CA HIS A 274 8.33 -10.18 10.94
C HIS A 274 8.29 -9.43 12.28
N LEU A 275 9.46 -9.04 12.78
CA LEU A 275 9.57 -8.26 14.01
C LEU A 275 9.58 -6.77 13.64
N THR A 276 8.50 -6.07 14.00
CA THR A 276 8.45 -4.60 13.89
C THR A 276 8.90 -4.00 15.22
N SER A 277 9.92 -3.15 15.21
CA SER A 277 10.49 -2.56 16.43
C SER A 277 10.88 -1.09 16.24
N CYS A 278 10.95 -0.35 17.35
CA CYS A 278 11.43 1.02 17.38
C CYS A 278 12.90 1.06 17.83
N PRO A 279 13.85 1.48 16.98
CA PRO A 279 15.28 1.53 17.33
C PRO A 279 15.57 2.49 18.50
N ARG A 280 14.83 3.59 18.60
CA ARG A 280 15.01 4.59 19.66
C ARG A 280 14.54 4.08 21.02
N CYS A 281 13.33 3.54 21.11
CA CYS A 281 12.84 2.94 22.36
C CYS A 281 13.71 1.76 22.81
N TYR A 282 14.19 0.94 21.86
CA TYR A 282 15.11 -0.15 22.17
C TYR A 282 16.41 0.36 22.80
N SER A 283 17.03 1.38 22.19
CA SER A 283 18.26 2.01 22.72
C SER A 283 18.05 2.63 24.11
N ASN A 284 16.93 3.34 24.33
CA ASN A 284 16.63 3.96 25.61
C ASN A 284 16.43 2.93 26.73
N LYS A 285 15.74 1.81 26.43
CA LYS A 285 15.55 0.72 27.40
C LYS A 285 16.88 0.09 27.81
N HIS A 286 17.81 -0.08 26.87
CA HIS A 286 19.16 -0.59 27.17
C HIS A 286 20.05 0.39 27.94
N LYS A 287 19.78 1.70 27.84
CA LYS A 287 20.50 2.75 28.56
C LYS A 287 19.91 3.08 29.94
N GLY A 288 18.86 2.37 30.37
CA GLY A 288 18.17 2.66 31.64
C GLY A 288 17.41 4.00 31.64
N ILE A 289 17.13 4.58 30.47
CA ILE A 289 16.40 5.86 30.37
C ILE A 289 14.90 5.55 30.41
N ALA A 290 14.22 5.95 31.49
CA ALA A 290 12.77 5.84 31.63
C ALA A 290 12.05 6.58 30.49
N HIS A 291 10.84 6.12 30.15
CA HIS A 291 9.99 6.74 29.14
C HIS A 291 9.84 8.24 29.43
N VAL A 292 10.35 9.09 28.54
CA VAL A 292 10.04 10.52 28.53
C VAL A 292 8.59 10.64 28.07
N ASN A 293 7.66 10.64 29.03
CA ASN A 293 6.34 11.20 28.86
C ASN A 293 6.50 12.72 28.85
N ASP A 294 6.84 13.27 27.69
CA ASP A 294 6.70 14.71 27.46
C ASP A 294 6.08 14.89 26.07
N VAL A 295 4.77 14.66 26.05
CA VAL A 295 3.89 15.09 24.97
C VAL A 295 3.60 16.56 25.23
N ASN A 296 3.82 17.39 24.21
CA ASN A 296 3.66 18.85 24.15
C ASN A 296 4.84 19.72 24.61
N LYS A 297 5.86 19.80 23.74
CA LYS A 297 6.45 21.10 23.45
C LYS A 297 6.56 21.28 21.93
N PRO A 298 5.86 22.27 21.33
CA PRO A 298 5.99 22.51 19.90
C PRO A 298 7.43 22.93 19.60
N ILE A 299 8.05 22.27 18.62
CA ILE A 299 9.31 22.71 18.05
C ILE A 299 9.03 24.06 17.38
N ARG A 300 9.50 25.16 18.00
CA ARG A 300 9.47 26.48 17.37
C ARG A 300 10.32 26.41 16.11
N ILE A 301 9.66 26.47 14.96
CA ILE A 301 10.30 26.78 13.68
C ILE A 301 10.68 28.26 13.80
N SER A 302 11.97 28.55 13.91
CA SER A 302 12.47 29.92 13.85
C SER A 302 12.33 30.43 12.40
N SER A 303 11.34 31.29 12.17
CA SER A 303 11.26 32.12 10.98
C SER A 303 12.10 33.39 11.20
N SER A 304 13.22 33.46 10.49
CA SER A 304 13.98 34.68 10.19
C SER A 304 14.64 34.41 8.84
N ALA A 305 14.52 35.19 7.78
CA ALA A 305 14.14 36.58 7.59
C ALA A 305 13.37 36.66 6.26
N SER A 306 12.49 37.64 6.03
CA SER A 306 12.93 38.94 5.52
C SER A 306 11.75 39.91 5.55
N SER A 307 11.98 41.08 6.16
CA SER A 307 11.09 42.24 6.13
C SER A 307 11.85 43.44 5.59
N SER A 308 11.45 43.90 4.41
CA SER A 308 11.67 45.23 3.81
C SER A 308 11.16 45.10 2.37
N LEU A 309 10.27 45.90 1.79
CA LEU A 309 9.86 47.30 1.94
C LEU A 309 8.52 47.47 1.19
N LEU A 310 7.93 48.67 1.32
CA LEU A 310 6.83 49.28 0.54
C LEU A 310 5.42 49.00 1.11
N GLU A 311 4.86 49.89 1.93
CA GLU A 311 4.25 51.20 1.61
C GLU A 311 2.72 51.10 1.35
N SER A 312 1.98 51.59 2.35
CA SER A 312 0.77 52.43 2.28
C SER A 312 -0.50 51.99 1.52
N ALA A 313 -1.51 51.70 2.36
CA ALA A 313 -2.89 52.26 2.34
C ALA A 313 -3.95 51.64 1.37
N PRO A 314 -5.26 51.93 1.56
CA PRO A 314 -6.13 51.31 2.57
C PRO A 314 -7.48 50.80 2.00
N LEU A 315 -8.25 50.07 2.84
CA LEU A 315 -9.73 49.94 2.86
C LEU A 315 -10.46 49.46 1.58
N ILE A 316 -11.34 48.47 1.74
CA ILE A 316 -12.79 48.56 1.44
C ILE A 316 -13.48 47.26 1.93
N GLU A 317 -14.52 47.45 2.73
CA GLU A 317 -15.53 46.48 3.15
C GLU A 317 -16.52 46.15 2.00
N ASP A 318 -17.34 45.12 2.24
CA ASP A 318 -18.56 44.72 1.51
C ASP A 318 -18.42 43.91 0.21
N GLN A 319 -18.67 42.60 0.27
CA GLN A 319 -19.99 41.94 0.06
C GLN A 319 -19.87 40.42 0.19
#